data_AF-A0A0Q0WEM1-F1
#
_entry.id   AF-A0A0Q0WEM1-F1
#
_cell.length_a   1.000
_cell.length_b   1.000
_cell.length_c   1.000
_cell.angle_alpha   90.00
_cell.angle_beta   90.00
_cell.angle_gamma   90.00
#
_symmetry.space_group_name_H-M   'P 1'
#
loop_
_entity.id
_entity.type
_entity.pdbx_description
1 polymer ?
#
loop_
_entity_poly.entity_id
_entity_poly.type
_entity_poly.pdbx_seq_one_letter_code
_entity_poly.pdbx_strand_id
1 'polypeptide(L)'
;IPEADIAIVVNVHPDIIFGLLPVLKENGYRGIIGGSERPQELPFGLRVQLAEEASKIDLESAFAKPFCALKPDPAMPTISAFMEKARFGKPKIEILTQKSREGKETILAANVIRSAPCGSTWYVAKRMTGLETDQEDLRERISEAHHAYPCTASMDQDQELKDTILHKAGYIIREAVEDAIQRAERMEPTDSGTFSGSGRPRVSYDQRGDE
;
A
#
# COMPACT_ATOMS: atom_id res chain seq x y z
N ILE A 1 16.26 -21.37 10.00
CA ILE A 1 15.67 -20.26 9.19
C ILE A 1 16.82 -19.33 8.77
N PRO A 2 16.72 -18.54 7.67
CA PRO A 2 17.80 -17.63 7.29
C PRO A 2 17.98 -16.51 8.32
N GLU A 3 19.14 -15.85 8.32
CA GLU A 3 19.38 -14.66 9.14
C GLU A 3 18.61 -13.46 8.57
N ALA A 4 17.74 -12.85 9.38
CA ALA A 4 16.99 -11.66 9.02
C ALA A 4 16.42 -10.95 10.26
N ASP A 5 16.07 -9.67 10.10
CA ASP A 5 15.44 -8.87 11.15
C ASP A 5 13.92 -9.05 11.24
N ILE A 6 13.28 -9.23 10.08
CA ILE A 6 11.82 -9.22 9.94
C ILE A 6 11.37 -10.48 9.19
N ALA A 7 10.35 -11.14 9.71
CA ALA A 7 9.64 -12.20 9.02
C ALA A 7 8.34 -11.64 8.41
N ILE A 8 8.11 -11.87 7.12
CA ILE A 8 6.83 -11.56 6.49
C ILE A 8 6.11 -12.88 6.22
N VAL A 9 4.94 -13.05 6.83
CA VAL A 9 4.10 -14.25 6.68
C VAL A 9 2.86 -13.89 5.86
N VAL A 10 2.71 -14.54 4.72
CA VAL A 10 1.62 -14.31 3.77
C VAL A 10 0.98 -15.65 3.47
N ASN A 11 -0.34 -15.77 3.64
CA ASN A 11 -1.09 -17.00 3.39
C ASN A 11 -0.59 -18.20 4.22
N VAL A 12 -0.09 -17.94 5.43
CA VAL A 12 0.37 -18.95 6.39
C VAL A 12 -0.75 -19.23 7.39
N HIS A 13 -0.99 -20.52 7.68
CA HIS A 13 -2.01 -20.92 8.67
C HIS A 13 -1.68 -20.34 10.06
N PRO A 14 -2.66 -19.82 10.82
CA PRO A 14 -2.42 -19.18 12.12
C PRO A 14 -1.60 -20.03 13.10
N ASP A 15 -1.89 -21.33 13.21
CA ASP A 15 -1.16 -22.23 14.11
C ASP A 15 0.34 -22.31 13.80
N ILE A 16 0.71 -22.23 12.52
CA ILE A 16 2.11 -22.18 12.11
C ILE A 16 2.73 -20.85 12.53
N ILE A 17 1.98 -19.75 12.43
CA ILE A 17 2.44 -18.42 12.86
C ILE A 17 2.70 -18.42 14.38
N PHE A 18 1.80 -18.99 15.18
CA PHE A 18 2.01 -19.15 16.63
C PHE A 18 3.27 -19.97 16.93
N GLY A 19 3.45 -21.12 16.25
CA GLY A 19 4.64 -21.95 16.42
C GLY A 19 5.93 -21.27 15.94
N LEU A 20 5.84 -20.33 15.00
CA LEU A 20 6.98 -19.56 14.50
C LEU A 20 7.47 -18.49 15.49
N LEU A 21 6.61 -17.92 16.34
CA LEU A 21 7.00 -16.84 17.26
C LEU A 21 8.27 -17.15 18.09
N PRO A 22 8.36 -18.28 18.84
CA PRO A 22 9.57 -18.60 19.60
C PRO A 22 10.77 -18.86 18.68
N VAL A 23 10.56 -19.55 17.55
CA VAL A 23 11.63 -19.86 16.58
C VAL A 23 12.23 -18.57 16.01
N LEU A 24 11.41 -17.59 15.67
CA LEU A 24 11.85 -16.29 15.17
C LEU A 24 12.70 -15.57 16.25
N LYS A 25 12.19 -15.48 17.49
CA LYS A 25 12.89 -14.79 18.57
C LYS A 25 14.24 -15.44 18.91
N GLU A 26 14.29 -16.77 19.00
CA GLU A 26 15.52 -17.53 19.27
C GLU A 26 16.59 -17.36 18.18
N ASN A 27 16.17 -17.05 16.95
CA ASN A 27 17.06 -16.81 15.81
C ASN A 27 17.32 -15.31 15.57
N GLY A 28 16.99 -14.44 16.53
CA GLY A 28 17.35 -13.02 16.51
C GLY A 28 16.43 -12.11 15.69
N TYR A 29 15.27 -12.60 15.23
CA TYR A 29 14.28 -11.74 14.58
C TYR A 29 13.72 -10.73 15.58
N ARG A 30 13.44 -9.54 15.06
CA ARG A 30 12.93 -8.39 15.82
C ARG A 30 11.48 -8.06 15.52
N GLY A 31 10.94 -8.57 14.41
CA GLY A 31 9.51 -8.44 14.16
C GLY A 31 8.93 -9.41 13.15
N ILE A 32 7.59 -9.51 13.18
CA ILE A 32 6.77 -10.29 12.27
C ILE A 32 5.68 -9.42 11.65
N ILE A 33 5.51 -9.51 10.33
CA ILE A 33 4.49 -8.78 9.58
C ILE A 33 3.59 -9.80 8.87
N GLY A 34 2.28 -9.60 8.90
CA GLY A 34 1.35 -10.44 8.16
C GLY A 34 0.13 -9.71 7.62
N GLY A 35 -0.46 -10.31 6.60
CA GLY A 35 -1.70 -9.86 5.98
C GLY A 35 -2.81 -10.88 6.18
N SER A 36 -4.05 -10.41 6.24
CA SER A 36 -5.24 -11.23 6.13
C SER A 36 -5.96 -10.85 4.84
N GLU A 37 -5.91 -11.75 3.86
CA GLU A 37 -6.49 -11.53 2.53
C GLU A 37 -7.71 -12.42 2.26
N ARG A 38 -8.05 -13.33 3.18
CA ARG A 38 -9.25 -14.17 3.14
C ARG A 38 -9.96 -14.13 4.50
N PRO A 39 -11.29 -14.29 4.57
CA PRO A 39 -12.02 -14.17 5.84
C PRO A 39 -11.52 -15.11 6.95
N GLN A 40 -11.11 -16.33 6.58
CA GLN A 40 -10.62 -17.37 7.49
C GLN A 40 -9.13 -17.22 7.81
N GLU A 41 -8.40 -16.42 7.02
CA GLU A 41 -6.98 -16.17 7.24
C GLU A 41 -6.84 -15.09 8.30
N LEU A 42 -6.30 -15.43 9.47
CA LEU A 42 -6.07 -14.48 10.56
C LEU A 42 -7.30 -13.58 10.90
N PRO A 43 -8.42 -14.15 11.38
CA PRO A 43 -9.54 -13.38 11.93
C PRO A 43 -9.09 -12.44 13.05
N PHE A 44 -9.90 -11.40 13.33
CA PHE A 44 -9.57 -10.36 14.31
C PHE A 44 -9.07 -10.91 15.66
N GLY A 45 -9.77 -11.89 16.26
CA GLY A 45 -9.38 -12.48 17.55
C GLY A 45 -7.99 -13.15 17.51
N LEU A 46 -7.68 -13.90 16.44
CA LEU A 46 -6.36 -14.52 16.29
C LEU A 46 -5.27 -13.49 16.04
N ARG A 47 -5.55 -12.38 15.32
CA ARG A 47 -4.57 -11.30 15.13
C ARG A 47 -4.23 -10.61 16.45
N VAL A 48 -5.23 -10.37 17.30
CA VAL A 48 -5.01 -9.80 18.64
C VAL A 48 -4.17 -10.75 19.49
N GLN A 49 -4.54 -12.04 19.54
CA GLN A 49 -3.78 -13.05 20.29
C GLN A 49 -2.34 -13.19 19.80
N LEU A 50 -2.11 -13.21 18.50
CA LEU A 50 -0.74 -13.25 17.95
C LEU A 50 0.08 -12.03 18.36
N ALA A 51 -0.52 -10.84 18.36
CA ALA A 51 0.17 -9.63 18.79
C ALA A 51 0.50 -9.65 20.29
N GLU A 52 -0.41 -10.18 21.11
CA GLU A 52 -0.18 -10.37 22.54
C GLU A 52 0.94 -11.39 22.81
N GLU A 53 0.94 -12.55 22.14
CA GLU A 53 1.99 -13.57 22.31
C GLU A 53 3.35 -13.07 21.80
N ALA A 54 3.40 -12.35 20.67
CA ALA A 54 4.64 -11.76 20.16
C ALA A 54 5.20 -10.71 21.15
N SER A 55 4.34 -9.88 21.73
CA SER A 55 4.73 -8.87 22.72
C SER A 55 5.33 -9.48 23.98
N LYS A 56 4.81 -10.62 24.48
CA LYS A 56 5.36 -11.33 25.65
C LYS A 56 6.82 -11.76 25.49
N ILE A 57 7.25 -11.98 24.24
CA ILE A 57 8.63 -12.38 23.91
C ILE A 57 9.43 -11.23 23.28
N ASP A 58 8.96 -9.98 23.41
CA ASP A 58 9.63 -8.79 22.88
C ASP A 58 9.90 -8.90 21.37
N LEU A 59 8.89 -9.34 20.61
CA LEU A 59 8.90 -9.41 19.16
C LEU A 59 7.85 -8.42 18.62
N GLU A 60 8.27 -7.43 17.83
CA GLU A 60 7.31 -6.51 17.20
C GLU A 60 6.38 -7.29 16.26
N SER A 61 5.11 -6.92 16.19
CA SER A 61 4.15 -7.65 15.34
C SER A 61 3.12 -6.73 14.72
N ALA A 62 2.96 -6.79 13.40
CA ALA A 62 1.99 -5.98 12.68
C ALA A 62 1.15 -6.82 11.71
N PHE A 63 -0.16 -6.88 11.95
CA PHE A 63 -1.11 -7.66 11.15
C PHE A 63 -2.26 -6.79 10.64
N ALA A 64 -2.50 -6.79 9.33
CA ALA A 64 -3.54 -5.95 8.71
C ALA A 64 -4.54 -6.77 7.86
N LYS A 65 -5.80 -6.30 7.84
CA LYS A 65 -6.86 -6.79 6.94
C LYS A 65 -7.51 -5.61 6.22
N PRO A 66 -7.47 -5.53 4.87
CA PRO A 66 -6.55 -6.24 3.97
C PRO A 66 -5.07 -5.93 4.30
N PHE A 67 -4.11 -6.64 3.70
CA PHE A 67 -2.70 -6.38 3.97
C PHE A 67 -2.28 -4.97 3.55
N CYS A 68 -2.90 -4.42 2.49
CA CYS A 68 -2.70 -3.04 2.06
C CYS A 68 -3.30 -1.98 3.02
N ALA A 69 -3.91 -2.37 4.14
CA ALA A 69 -4.29 -1.44 5.20
C ALA A 69 -3.16 -1.17 6.21
N LEU A 70 -2.05 -1.92 6.13
CA LEU A 70 -0.92 -1.81 7.05
C LEU A 70 -0.30 -0.41 7.01
N LYS A 71 -0.13 0.22 8.18
CA LYS A 71 0.49 1.54 8.34
C LYS A 71 1.71 1.42 9.27
N PRO A 72 2.74 2.27 9.08
CA PRO A 72 3.80 2.43 10.08
C PRO A 72 3.19 2.81 11.43
N ASP A 73 3.77 2.26 12.50
CA ASP A 73 3.39 2.52 13.89
C ASP A 73 4.67 2.93 14.67
N PRO A 74 4.72 4.13 15.29
CA PRO A 74 5.83 4.55 16.13
C PRO A 74 6.13 3.60 17.30
N ALA A 75 5.16 2.82 17.77
CA ALA A 75 5.36 1.80 18.79
C ALA A 75 6.11 0.56 18.29
N MET A 76 6.26 0.42 16.96
CA MET A 76 6.95 -0.69 16.28
C MET A 76 8.05 -0.14 15.37
N PRO A 77 9.12 0.44 15.94
CA PRO A 77 10.14 1.16 15.17
C PRO A 77 10.88 0.27 14.17
N THR A 78 11.10 -1.01 14.48
CA THR A 78 11.81 -1.92 13.57
C THR A 78 10.98 -2.25 12.33
N ILE A 79 9.70 -2.60 12.54
CA ILE A 79 8.74 -2.83 11.46
C ILE A 79 8.54 -1.56 10.64
N SER A 80 8.35 -0.41 11.29
CA SER A 80 8.14 0.87 10.61
C SER A 80 9.34 1.27 9.74
N ALA A 81 10.57 1.11 10.25
CA ALA A 81 11.79 1.36 9.48
C ALA A 81 11.91 0.43 8.26
N PHE A 82 11.55 -0.85 8.43
CA PHE A 82 11.52 -1.80 7.31
C PHE A 82 10.48 -1.40 6.26
N MET A 83 9.25 -1.06 6.67
CA MET A 83 8.17 -0.64 5.76
C MET A 83 8.54 0.62 4.96
N GLU A 84 9.18 1.60 5.60
CA GLU A 84 9.63 2.83 4.94
C GLU A 84 10.71 2.52 3.90
N LYS A 85 11.71 1.71 4.26
CA LYS A 85 12.79 1.31 3.35
C LYS A 85 12.29 0.47 2.17
N ALA A 86 11.39 -0.47 2.43
CA ALA A 86 10.82 -1.37 1.43
C ALA A 86 9.67 -0.72 0.63
N ARG A 87 9.16 0.44 1.07
CA ARG A 87 8.09 1.21 0.41
C ARG A 87 6.83 0.38 0.15
N PHE A 88 6.39 -0.39 1.15
CA PHE A 88 5.13 -1.14 1.07
C PHE A 88 4.22 -0.93 2.29
N GLY A 89 2.91 -1.11 2.12
CA GLY A 89 1.87 -0.86 3.13
C GLY A 89 0.66 -0.13 2.53
N LYS A 90 0.02 0.77 3.28
CA LYS A 90 -1.08 1.61 2.78
C LYS A 90 -0.60 2.45 1.59
N PRO A 91 -1.17 2.31 0.38
CA PRO A 91 -0.72 3.02 -0.81
C PRO A 91 -0.53 4.53 -0.60
N LYS A 92 0.54 5.09 -1.17
CA LYS A 92 0.79 6.53 -1.26
C LYS A 92 1.29 6.84 -2.67
N ILE A 93 0.61 7.76 -3.35
CA ILE A 93 0.88 8.15 -4.74
C ILE A 93 1.13 9.66 -4.78
N GLU A 94 2.00 10.07 -5.70
CA GLU A 94 2.17 11.44 -6.14
C GLU A 94 1.68 11.58 -7.58
N ILE A 95 0.88 12.61 -7.85
CA ILE A 95 0.36 12.90 -9.18
C ILE A 95 0.92 14.23 -9.67
N LEU A 96 1.38 14.21 -10.91
CA LEU A 96 1.70 15.40 -11.69
C LEU A 96 0.63 15.61 -12.74
N THR A 97 0.16 16.84 -12.86
CA THR A 97 -0.81 17.23 -13.88
C THR A 97 -0.19 18.16 -14.90
N GLN A 98 -0.81 18.22 -16.08
CA GLN A 98 -0.54 19.22 -17.10
C GLN A 98 -1.87 19.78 -17.62
N LYS A 99 -1.86 21.04 -18.07
CA LYS A 99 -3.02 21.64 -18.72
C LYS A 99 -3.34 20.88 -20.02
N SER A 100 -4.61 20.59 -20.26
CA SER A 100 -5.08 19.99 -21.51
C SER A 100 -6.00 20.95 -22.27
N ARG A 101 -7.31 20.86 -22.04
CA ARG A 101 -8.32 21.79 -22.58
C ARG A 101 -8.53 22.95 -21.61
N GLU A 102 -9.26 23.97 -22.05
CA GLU A 102 -9.61 25.10 -21.18
C GLU A 102 -10.35 24.60 -19.93
N GLY A 103 -9.83 24.95 -18.75
CA GLY A 103 -10.36 24.51 -17.46
C GLY A 103 -10.08 23.05 -17.08
N LYS A 104 -9.30 22.29 -17.87
CA LYS A 104 -9.03 20.87 -17.62
C LYS A 104 -7.55 20.58 -17.34
N GLU A 105 -7.33 19.60 -16.47
CA GLU A 105 -6.02 19.06 -16.13
C GLU A 105 -5.97 17.56 -16.38
N THR A 106 -4.87 17.10 -16.98
CA THR A 106 -4.64 15.70 -17.29
C THR A 106 -3.46 15.19 -16.47
N ILE A 107 -3.58 13.97 -15.95
CA ILE A 107 -2.53 13.28 -15.20
C ILE A 107 -1.36 12.97 -16.15
N LEU A 108 -0.27 13.70 -16.03
CA LEU A 108 0.97 13.46 -16.77
C LEU A 108 1.73 12.26 -16.21
N ALA A 109 1.77 12.12 -14.88
CA ALA A 109 2.42 11.00 -14.22
C ALA A 109 1.74 10.69 -12.87
N ALA A 110 1.72 9.41 -12.52
CA ALA A 110 1.41 8.93 -11.19
C ALA A 110 2.59 8.09 -10.69
N ASN A 111 3.28 8.60 -9.67
CA ASN A 111 4.47 8.00 -9.07
C ASN A 111 4.10 7.33 -7.75
N VAL A 112 4.44 6.05 -7.61
CA VAL A 112 4.18 5.32 -6.36
C VAL A 112 5.31 5.61 -5.37
N ILE A 113 4.93 6.14 -4.22
CA ILE A 113 5.82 6.39 -3.09
C ILE A 113 5.83 5.19 -2.15
N ARG A 114 4.64 4.61 -1.93
CA ARG A 114 4.44 3.36 -1.19
C ARG A 114 3.38 2.51 -1.89
N SER A 115 3.69 1.24 -2.13
CA SER A 115 2.79 0.30 -2.81
C SER A 115 2.01 -0.57 -1.82
N ALA A 116 0.83 -1.02 -2.21
CA ALA A 116 0.21 -2.20 -1.62
C ALA A 116 1.19 -3.38 -1.69
N PRO A 117 1.21 -4.28 -0.68
CA PRO A 117 2.12 -5.44 -0.63
C PRO A 117 2.05 -6.33 -1.88
N CYS A 118 0.86 -6.49 -2.47
CA CYS A 118 0.64 -7.29 -3.67
C CYS A 118 1.13 -6.62 -4.97
N GLY A 119 1.50 -5.33 -4.95
CA GLY A 119 1.95 -4.58 -6.13
C GLY A 119 0.86 -3.84 -6.91
N SER A 120 -0.42 -3.97 -6.54
CA SER A 120 -1.55 -3.40 -7.29
C SER A 120 -1.46 -1.88 -7.49
N THR A 121 -0.88 -1.16 -6.55
CA THR A 121 -0.69 0.30 -6.61
C THR A 121 0.10 0.74 -7.84
N TRP A 122 1.14 0.00 -8.23
CA TRP A 122 1.94 0.32 -9.42
C TRP A 122 1.14 0.19 -10.71
N TYR A 123 0.29 -0.85 -10.78
CA TYR A 123 -0.58 -1.07 -11.92
C TYR A 123 -1.64 0.02 -12.02
N VAL A 124 -2.36 0.30 -10.92
CA VAL A 124 -3.36 1.36 -10.87
C VAL A 124 -2.75 2.72 -11.24
N ALA A 125 -1.61 3.10 -10.63
CA ALA A 125 -0.93 4.34 -10.96
C ALA A 125 -0.59 4.44 -12.46
N LYS A 126 -0.13 3.36 -13.10
CA LYS A 126 0.14 3.36 -14.54
C LYS A 126 -1.13 3.59 -15.37
N ARG A 127 -2.28 3.11 -14.91
CA ARG A 127 -3.59 3.29 -15.59
C ARG A 127 -4.16 4.69 -15.43
N MET A 128 -3.69 5.49 -14.47
CA MET A 128 -4.15 6.86 -14.25
C MET A 128 -3.56 7.88 -15.23
N THR A 129 -2.41 7.58 -15.84
CA THR A 129 -1.76 8.49 -16.80
C THR A 129 -2.65 8.75 -18.01
N GLY A 130 -2.83 10.02 -18.36
CA GLY A 130 -3.66 10.48 -19.48
C GLY A 130 -5.14 10.70 -19.13
N LEU A 131 -5.58 10.37 -17.91
CA LEU A 131 -6.92 10.68 -17.44
C LEU A 131 -7.04 12.13 -17.00
N GLU A 132 -8.22 12.73 -17.15
CA GLU A 132 -8.52 14.04 -16.55
C GLU A 132 -8.75 13.88 -15.04
N THR A 133 -8.29 14.86 -14.26
CA THR A 133 -8.40 14.83 -12.78
C THR A 133 -9.84 14.92 -12.28
N ASP A 134 -10.74 15.46 -13.10
CA ASP A 134 -12.15 15.70 -12.80
C ASP A 134 -13.11 14.95 -13.75
N GLN A 135 -12.63 13.93 -14.48
CA GLN A 135 -13.51 13.11 -15.32
C GLN A 135 -14.58 12.40 -14.46
N GLU A 136 -15.80 12.30 -15.00
CA GLU A 136 -16.96 11.78 -14.27
C GLU A 136 -16.78 10.31 -13.81
N ASP A 137 -16.10 9.49 -14.62
CA ASP A 137 -15.93 8.05 -14.40
C ASP A 137 -14.62 7.67 -13.70
N LEU A 138 -13.91 8.64 -13.09
CA LEU A 138 -12.58 8.40 -12.53
C LEU A 138 -12.55 7.26 -11.50
N ARG A 139 -13.58 7.18 -10.66
CA ARG A 139 -13.69 6.15 -9.62
C ARG A 139 -13.86 4.76 -10.22
N GLU A 140 -14.66 4.64 -11.27
CA GLU A 140 -14.83 3.43 -12.05
C GLU A 140 -13.50 3.03 -12.68
N ARG A 141 -12.77 3.96 -13.31
CA ARG A 141 -11.45 3.68 -13.92
C ARG A 141 -10.41 3.18 -12.91
N ILE A 142 -10.41 3.71 -11.69
CA ILE A 142 -9.55 3.22 -10.61
C ILE A 142 -9.96 1.79 -10.20
N SER A 143 -11.27 1.57 -10.05
CA SER A 143 -11.82 0.27 -9.64
C SER A 143 -11.54 -0.80 -10.70
N GLU A 144 -11.79 -0.51 -11.98
CA GLU A 144 -11.47 -1.38 -13.12
C GLU A 144 -9.98 -1.76 -13.13
N ALA A 145 -9.09 -0.77 -12.92
CA ALA A 145 -7.65 -1.05 -12.86
C ALA A 145 -7.28 -1.95 -11.67
N HIS A 146 -7.90 -1.75 -10.50
CA HIS A 146 -7.68 -2.61 -9.34
C HIS A 146 -8.18 -4.04 -9.58
N HIS A 147 -9.40 -4.20 -10.11
CA HIS A 147 -9.99 -5.50 -10.42
C HIS A 147 -9.27 -6.26 -11.55
N ALA A 148 -8.65 -5.54 -12.49
CA ALA A 148 -7.85 -6.15 -13.55
C ALA A 148 -6.47 -6.64 -13.08
N TYR A 149 -6.01 -6.23 -11.89
CA TYR A 149 -4.76 -6.71 -11.29
C TYR A 149 -5.00 -8.01 -10.49
N PRO A 150 -4.04 -8.97 -10.46
CA PRO A 150 -4.14 -10.16 -9.62
C PRO A 150 -3.95 -9.84 -8.13
N CYS A 151 -4.91 -9.10 -7.56
CA CYS A 151 -4.94 -8.79 -6.14
C CYS A 151 -5.12 -10.07 -5.32
N THR A 152 -4.43 -10.16 -4.18
CA THR A 152 -4.51 -11.33 -3.30
C THR A 152 -5.75 -11.33 -2.40
N ALA A 153 -6.42 -10.18 -2.28
CA ALA A 153 -7.62 -10.00 -1.47
C ALA A 153 -8.82 -10.79 -2.01
N SER A 154 -9.54 -11.48 -1.13
CA SER A 154 -10.69 -12.29 -1.50
C SER A 154 -11.93 -11.44 -1.82
N MET A 155 -12.73 -11.96 -2.75
CA MET A 155 -14.09 -11.52 -3.05
C MET A 155 -15.15 -12.16 -2.13
N ASP A 156 -14.74 -13.05 -1.23
CA ASP A 156 -15.65 -13.63 -0.23
C ASP A 156 -16.14 -12.54 0.74
N GLN A 157 -17.37 -12.71 1.21
CA GLN A 157 -17.92 -11.86 2.26
C GLN A 157 -17.14 -12.03 3.56
N ASP A 158 -16.66 -10.91 4.11
CA ASP A 158 -15.95 -10.88 5.38
C ASP A 158 -16.85 -10.25 6.46
N GLN A 159 -17.05 -11.00 7.55
CA GLN A 159 -17.91 -10.59 8.66
C GLN A 159 -17.37 -9.40 9.45
N GLU A 160 -16.04 -9.27 9.52
CA GLU A 160 -15.37 -8.19 10.26
C GLU A 160 -15.51 -6.87 9.51
N LEU A 161 -15.32 -6.89 8.18
CA LEU A 161 -15.42 -5.72 7.32
C LEU A 161 -16.85 -5.38 6.91
N LYS A 162 -17.79 -6.33 7.01
CA LYS A 162 -19.16 -6.24 6.47
C LYS A 162 -19.19 -5.93 4.96
N ASP A 163 -18.14 -6.34 4.27
CA ASP A 163 -17.90 -6.22 2.84
C ASP A 163 -16.84 -7.28 2.44
N THR A 164 -16.47 -7.34 1.17
CA THR A 164 -15.34 -8.17 0.73
C THR A 164 -14.01 -7.49 1.07
N ILE A 165 -12.97 -8.30 1.28
CA ILE A 165 -11.61 -7.80 1.54
C ILE A 165 -11.08 -7.05 0.30
N LEU A 166 -11.42 -7.54 -0.90
CA LEU A 166 -11.06 -6.89 -2.16
C LEU A 166 -11.71 -5.51 -2.30
N HIS A 167 -13.00 -5.35 -1.97
CA HIS A 167 -13.62 -4.03 -1.98
C HIS A 167 -12.95 -3.07 -1.01
N LYS A 168 -12.60 -3.54 0.20
CA LYS A 168 -11.86 -2.71 1.15
C LYS A 168 -10.50 -2.27 0.59
N ALA A 169 -9.77 -3.17 -0.09
CA ALA A 169 -8.54 -2.84 -0.80
C ALA A 169 -8.76 -1.83 -1.94
N GLY A 170 -9.86 -1.98 -2.68
CA GLY A 170 -10.31 -1.06 -3.73
C GLY A 170 -10.57 0.36 -3.19
N TYR A 171 -11.25 0.48 -2.05
CA TYR A 171 -11.47 1.78 -1.42
C TYR A 171 -10.16 2.44 -0.97
N ILE A 172 -9.21 1.65 -0.46
CA ILE A 172 -7.90 2.14 -0.02
C ILE A 172 -7.09 2.73 -1.19
N ILE A 173 -7.05 2.04 -2.35
CA ILE A 173 -6.33 2.57 -3.51
C ILE A 173 -7.05 3.76 -4.15
N ARG A 174 -8.40 3.77 -4.13
CA ARG A 174 -9.20 4.91 -4.58
C ARG A 174 -8.91 6.16 -3.76
N GLU A 175 -8.96 6.06 -2.43
CA GLU A 175 -8.60 7.14 -1.52
C GLU A 175 -7.18 7.64 -1.83
N ALA A 176 -6.20 6.74 -2.02
CA ALA A 176 -4.83 7.14 -2.32
C ALA A 176 -4.66 7.89 -3.65
N VAL A 177 -5.48 7.59 -4.66
CA VAL A 177 -5.48 8.32 -5.94
C VAL A 177 -6.17 9.67 -5.79
N GLU A 178 -7.35 9.72 -5.15
CA GLU A 178 -8.10 10.96 -4.91
C GLU A 178 -7.29 11.96 -4.08
N ASP A 179 -6.66 11.49 -3.00
CA ASP A 179 -5.77 12.30 -2.15
C ASP A 179 -4.53 12.79 -2.91
N ALA A 180 -4.06 12.03 -3.89
CA ALA A 180 -2.93 12.44 -4.74
C ALA A 180 -3.34 13.49 -5.77
N ILE A 181 -4.58 13.43 -6.29
CA ILE A 181 -5.13 14.45 -7.19
C ILE A 181 -5.33 15.77 -6.44
N GLN A 182 -5.88 15.74 -5.23
CA GLN A 182 -6.09 16.95 -4.43
C GLN A 182 -4.78 17.67 -4.10
N ARG A 183 -3.67 16.94 -3.99
CA ARG A 183 -2.33 17.46 -3.70
C ARG A 183 -1.46 17.55 -4.96
N ALA A 184 -2.04 17.41 -6.15
CA ALA A 184 -1.26 17.32 -7.37
C ALA A 184 -0.52 18.64 -7.64
N GLU A 185 0.74 18.51 -8.05
CA GLU A 185 1.50 19.65 -8.57
C GLU A 185 1.27 19.76 -10.07
N ARG A 186 1.01 20.99 -10.50
CA ARG A 186 0.86 21.32 -11.91
C ARG A 186 2.22 21.57 -12.52
N MET A 187 2.55 20.80 -13.57
CA MET A 187 3.73 21.04 -14.38
C MET A 187 3.39 22.05 -15.48
N GLU A 188 4.14 23.15 -15.52
CA GLU A 188 4.07 24.06 -16.67
C GLU A 188 4.79 23.44 -17.87
N PRO A 189 4.24 23.54 -19.09
CA PRO A 189 4.89 23.03 -20.29
C PRO A 189 6.28 23.66 -20.43
N THR A 190 7.34 22.85 -20.45
CA THR A 190 8.68 23.33 -20.79
C THR A 190 8.85 23.22 -22.31
N ASP A 191 9.25 24.32 -22.94
CA ASP A 191 9.39 24.47 -24.40
C ASP A 191 10.45 23.56 -25.05
N SER A 192 11.12 22.71 -24.25
CA SER A 192 12.10 21.74 -24.77
C SER A 192 11.37 20.52 -25.33
N GLY A 193 11.06 20.55 -26.62
CA GLY A 193 10.48 19.45 -27.40
C GLY A 193 11.30 18.14 -27.47
N THR A 194 12.00 17.77 -26.39
CA THR A 194 12.73 16.51 -26.23
C THR A 194 12.54 15.97 -24.81
N PHE A 195 11.53 15.11 -24.62
CA PHE A 195 11.44 14.28 -23.43
C PHE A 195 12.49 13.16 -23.56
N SER A 196 13.71 13.40 -23.05
CA SER A 196 14.77 12.38 -23.04
C SER A 196 14.37 11.26 -22.06
N GLY A 197 13.80 10.19 -22.61
CA GLY A 197 13.07 9.15 -21.89
C GLY A 197 13.91 8.23 -21.00
N SER A 198 14.36 8.71 -19.85
CA SER A 198 14.96 7.83 -18.82
C SER A 198 14.29 7.88 -17.44
N GLY A 199 13.41 8.85 -17.14
CA GLY A 199 12.69 8.92 -15.86
C GLY A 199 11.25 9.40 -16.00
N ARG A 200 10.34 8.88 -15.16
CA ARG A 200 9.02 9.51 -14.98
C ARG A 200 9.23 10.86 -14.28
N PRO A 201 8.56 11.94 -14.72
CA PRO A 201 8.66 13.22 -14.05
C PRO A 201 8.13 13.07 -12.62
N ARG A 202 8.76 13.75 -11.65
CA ARG A 202 8.40 13.73 -10.22
C ARG A 202 8.03 15.13 -9.75
N VAL A 203 7.19 15.17 -8.72
CA VAL A 203 6.86 16.36 -7.91
C VAL A 203 8.19 16.96 -7.41
N SER A 204 8.37 18.27 -7.57
CA SER A 204 9.58 18.92 -7.07
C SER A 204 9.45 19.03 -5.55
N TYR A 205 10.10 18.14 -4.81
CA TYR A 205 10.22 18.31 -3.37
C TYR A 205 11.06 19.57 -3.10
N ASP A 206 10.39 20.70 -2.89
CA ASP A 206 10.97 21.81 -2.13
C ASP A 206 11.29 21.26 -0.73
N GLN A 207 12.46 21.57 -0.21
CA GLN A 207 13.00 21.02 1.05
C GLN A 207 12.25 21.54 2.28
N ARG A 208 10.95 21.26 2.40
CA ARG A 208 10.19 21.46 3.62
C ARG A 208 9.93 20.10 4.24
N GLY A 209 10.74 19.80 5.25
CA GLY A 209 10.66 18.58 6.05
C GLY A 209 9.25 18.39 6.60
N ASP A 210 8.80 17.14 6.57
CA ASP A 210 7.69 16.67 7.38
C ASP A 210 8.17 16.70 8.85
N GLU A 211 7.68 17.68 9.62
CA GLU A 211 7.61 17.65 11.10
C GLU A 211 6.40 16.83 11.57
#